data_AF-A0A1Q3CQW6-F1
#
_entry.id   AF-A0A1Q3CQW6-F1
#
_cell.length_a   1.000
_cell.length_b   1.000
_cell.length_c   1.000
_cell.angle_alpha   90.00
_cell.angle_beta   90.00
_cell.angle_gamma   90.00
#
_symmetry.space_group_name_H-M   'P 1'
#
loop_
_entity.id
_entity.type
_entity.pdbx_description
1 polymer ?
#
loop_
_entity_poly.entity_id
_entity_poly.type
_entity_poly.pdbx_seq_one_letter_code
_entity_poly.pdbx_strand_id
1 'polypeptide(L)'
;MVKPKTIDSFFQKKNIDNSESSTPPLVSDSTPVLEQRPYKSPRIETKEVFVTSLERDPGLRPLMWDYPINQRDEIRRIYITELYNPTCTVLGKIIEDGSTYSQRGEACVAYNLLTSFEFVFILHLLKEIMEITDILCQALQQKSQDIVNAMHLVAGTKT
;
A
#
# COMPACT_ATOMS: atom_id res chain seq x y z
N MET A 1 -43.11 -12.08 -1.52
CA MET A 1 -42.54 -10.78 -1.13
C MET A 1 -41.50 -11.05 -0.05
N VAL A 2 -40.20 -11.05 -0.40
CA VAL A 2 -39.10 -11.44 0.51
C VAL A 2 -38.58 -10.17 1.20
N LYS A 3 -38.47 -10.18 2.53
CA LYS A 3 -37.91 -9.05 3.28
C LYS A 3 -36.38 -9.02 3.11
N PRO A 4 -35.75 -7.85 2.87
CA PRO A 4 -34.30 -7.75 2.76
C PRO A 4 -33.65 -7.98 4.12
N LYS A 5 -32.47 -8.64 4.12
CA LYS A 5 -31.69 -8.89 5.33
C LYS A 5 -30.89 -7.64 5.72
N THR A 6 -30.89 -7.32 7.02
CA THR A 6 -30.15 -6.20 7.60
C THR A 6 -28.68 -6.56 7.81
N ILE A 7 -27.79 -5.57 7.63
CA ILE A 7 -26.33 -5.72 7.70
C ILE A 7 -25.83 -6.33 9.02
N ASP A 8 -26.56 -6.11 10.11
CA ASP A 8 -26.21 -6.65 11.43
C ASP A 8 -26.21 -8.18 11.49
N SER A 9 -26.90 -8.84 10.55
CA SER A 9 -26.91 -10.30 10.45
C SER A 9 -25.55 -10.92 10.11
N PHE A 10 -24.64 -10.15 9.51
CA PHE A 10 -23.28 -10.61 9.19
C PHE A 10 -22.34 -10.63 10.40
N PHE A 11 -22.71 -9.92 11.48
CA PHE A 11 -21.86 -9.76 12.66
C PHE A 11 -22.29 -10.63 13.85
N GLN A 12 -23.34 -11.44 13.70
CA GLN A 12 -23.80 -12.30 14.79
C GLN A 12 -22.97 -13.57 14.89
N LYS A 13 -22.38 -13.77 16.07
CA LYS A 13 -21.60 -14.95 16.44
C LYS A 13 -22.53 -16.16 16.57
N LYS A 14 -22.28 -17.20 15.77
CA LYS A 14 -23.02 -18.48 15.81
C LYS A 14 -22.66 -19.23 17.09
N ASN A 15 -23.58 -19.31 18.05
CA ASN A 15 -23.49 -20.29 19.14
C ASN A 15 -23.92 -21.65 18.57
N ILE A 16 -22.99 -22.61 18.57
CA ILE A 16 -23.20 -23.97 18.08
C ILE A 16 -23.39 -24.85 19.30
N ASP A 17 -24.66 -25.14 19.63
CA ASP A 17 -25.00 -26.34 20.38
C ASP A 17 -25.30 -27.45 19.36
N ASN A 18 -24.63 -28.59 19.53
CA ASN A 18 -24.46 -29.65 18.54
C ASN A 18 -25.54 -30.73 18.72
N SER A 19 -26.07 -31.28 17.61
CA SER A 19 -26.69 -32.61 17.54
C SER A 19 -26.52 -33.18 16.12
N GLU A 20 -26.01 -34.41 16.06
CA GLU A 20 -25.33 -35.15 14.98
C GLU A 20 -26.26 -35.56 13.79
N SER A 21 -25.83 -36.00 12.60
CA SER A 21 -24.91 -37.12 12.30
C SER A 21 -24.60 -37.22 10.79
N SER A 22 -23.32 -37.40 10.41
CA SER A 22 -22.80 -38.52 9.60
C SER A 22 -21.26 -38.43 9.51
N THR A 23 -20.58 -39.57 9.70
CA THR A 23 -19.26 -39.76 10.37
C THR A 23 -18.09 -40.14 9.38
N PRO A 24 -16.85 -40.54 9.82
CA PRO A 24 -15.53 -39.91 9.53
C PRO A 24 -14.51 -40.88 8.81
N PRO A 25 -13.14 -40.75 8.81
CA PRO A 25 -12.19 -40.85 9.97
C PRO A 25 -10.99 -39.85 10.00
N LEU A 26 -10.54 -39.33 11.16
CA LEU A 26 -9.42 -39.73 12.08
C LEU A 26 -7.99 -39.68 11.47
N VAL A 27 -6.86 -39.28 12.09
CA VAL A 27 -6.42 -38.75 13.42
C VAL A 27 -4.88 -38.48 13.30
N SER A 28 -4.30 -37.43 13.90
CA SER A 28 -3.35 -37.43 15.06
C SER A 28 -2.48 -36.17 14.94
N ASP A 29 -1.89 -35.52 15.94
CA ASP A 29 -2.05 -35.30 17.39
C ASP A 29 -0.86 -34.37 17.78
N SER A 30 -0.97 -33.63 18.89
CA SER A 30 0.07 -32.90 19.65
C SER A 30 0.14 -31.35 19.53
N THR A 31 -0.12 -30.73 20.69
CA THR A 31 -0.03 -29.35 21.23
C THR A 31 1.37 -28.67 21.11
N PRO A 32 1.64 -27.40 21.55
CA PRO A 32 0.77 -26.34 22.08
C PRO A 32 1.00 -24.91 21.48
N VAL A 33 0.11 -24.00 21.91
CA VAL A 33 0.20 -22.52 21.96
C VAL A 33 1.61 -21.92 21.84
N LEU A 34 1.79 -20.98 20.92
CA LEU A 34 2.73 -19.87 21.09
C LEU A 34 2.00 -18.54 20.89
N GLU A 35 1.55 -18.01 22.01
CA GLU A 35 1.13 -16.63 22.19
C GLU A 35 2.34 -15.71 21.97
N GLN A 36 2.40 -15.03 20.82
CA GLN A 36 3.37 -13.97 20.56
C GLN A 36 2.68 -12.63 20.32
N ARG A 37 2.44 -11.98 21.46
CA ARG A 37 2.67 -10.57 21.83
C ARG A 37 2.24 -9.41 20.89
N PRO A 38 1.83 -8.27 21.49
CA PRO A 38 1.29 -7.13 20.77
C PRO A 38 2.34 -6.51 19.85
N TYR A 39 1.91 -6.18 18.63
CA TYR A 39 2.68 -5.39 17.68
C TYR A 39 3.15 -4.10 18.37
N LYS A 40 4.43 -4.07 18.77
CA LYS A 40 5.11 -2.83 19.09
C LYS A 40 5.24 -2.09 17.76
N SER A 41 4.41 -1.07 17.55
CA SER A 41 4.69 -0.02 16.58
C SER A 41 6.05 0.60 16.92
N PRO A 42 7.06 0.48 16.03
CA PRO A 42 8.33 1.14 16.27
C PRO A 42 8.12 2.66 16.26
N ARG A 43 8.59 3.27 17.34
CA ARG A 43 8.69 4.70 17.60
C ARG A 43 9.30 5.44 16.40
N ILE A 44 8.74 6.62 16.10
CA ILE A 44 9.17 7.55 15.05
C ILE A 44 10.66 7.85 15.21
N GLU A 45 11.46 7.33 14.29
CA GLU A 45 12.78 7.86 13.96
C GLU A 45 12.80 8.01 12.44
N THR A 46 12.68 9.26 11.99
CA THR A 46 12.74 9.65 10.59
C THR A 46 14.16 9.43 10.10
N LYS A 47 14.50 8.18 9.75
CA LYS A 47 15.66 7.91 8.91
C LYS A 47 15.26 8.32 7.51
N GLU A 48 15.75 9.49 7.11
CA GLU A 48 15.72 9.96 5.72
C GLU A 48 16.23 8.84 4.82
N VAL A 49 15.30 8.21 4.08
CA VAL A 49 15.69 7.36 2.96
C VAL A 49 16.21 8.30 1.91
N PHE A 50 17.55 8.34 1.81
CA PHE A 50 18.27 9.18 0.88
C PHE A 50 17.74 8.95 -0.53
N VAL A 51 17.13 10.00 -1.08
CA VAL A 51 16.26 10.03 -2.27
C VAL A 51 16.94 9.51 -3.55
N THR A 52 18.23 9.17 -3.50
CA THR A 52 19.02 8.69 -4.65
C THR A 52 19.27 7.18 -4.68
N SER A 53 18.74 6.38 -3.74
CA SER A 53 19.07 4.94 -3.64
C SER A 53 17.93 3.99 -4.03
N LEU A 54 16.84 4.52 -4.60
CA LEU A 54 15.69 3.71 -5.01
C LEU A 54 15.94 3.05 -6.36
N GLU A 55 15.79 1.72 -6.39
CA GLU A 55 15.95 0.91 -7.59
C GLU A 55 14.94 1.31 -8.66
N ARG A 56 15.42 1.75 -9.84
CA ARG A 56 14.56 2.30 -10.91
C ARG A 56 14.04 1.21 -11.85
N ASP A 57 14.82 0.14 -12.06
CA ASP A 57 14.45 -0.96 -12.94
C ASP A 57 13.19 -1.68 -12.41
N PRO A 58 12.07 -1.70 -13.16
CA PRO A 58 10.86 -2.42 -12.77
C PRO A 58 11.08 -3.87 -12.33
N GLY A 59 12.04 -4.57 -12.94
CA GLY A 59 12.32 -5.98 -12.66
C GLY A 59 13.13 -6.21 -11.38
N LEU A 60 13.77 -5.16 -10.85
CA LEU A 60 14.63 -5.24 -9.67
C LEU A 60 14.01 -4.58 -8.43
N ARG A 61 12.86 -3.90 -8.55
CA ARG A 61 12.24 -3.22 -7.41
C ARG A 61 11.68 -4.23 -6.40
N PRO A 62 11.94 -4.04 -5.10
CA PRO A 62 11.21 -4.74 -4.04
C PRO A 62 9.70 -4.53 -4.15
N LEU A 63 8.91 -5.50 -3.69
CA LEU A 63 7.46 -5.34 -3.63
C LEU A 63 7.11 -4.23 -2.64
N MET A 64 5.98 -3.56 -2.86
CA MET A 64 5.54 -2.48 -1.96
C MET A 64 5.38 -2.98 -0.50
N TRP A 65 5.10 -4.27 -0.31
CA TRP A 65 4.98 -4.90 1.00
C TRP A 65 6.31 -5.08 1.73
N ASP A 66 7.44 -5.08 1.02
CA ASP A 66 8.77 -5.24 1.60
C ASP A 66 9.27 -3.95 2.26
N TYR A 67 8.66 -2.81 1.93
CA TYR A 67 8.96 -1.53 2.57
C TYR A 67 8.23 -1.38 3.92
N PRO A 68 8.83 -0.66 4.89
CA PRO A 68 8.15 -0.24 6.11
C PRO A 68 6.87 0.54 5.80
N ILE A 69 5.77 0.24 6.50
CA ILE A 69 4.44 0.80 6.23
C ILE A 69 4.43 2.33 6.19
N ASN A 70 5.18 2.96 7.09
CA ASN A 70 5.32 4.42 7.19
C ASN A 70 6.14 5.07 6.06
N GLN A 71 6.76 4.27 5.19
CA GLN A 71 7.53 4.76 4.05
C GLN A 71 6.89 4.40 2.71
N ARG A 72 5.95 3.44 2.67
CA ARG A 72 5.38 2.91 1.42
C ARG A 72 4.78 3.99 0.52
N ASP A 73 4.12 4.98 1.09
CA ASP A 73 3.43 6.02 0.30
C ASP A 73 4.41 7.01 -0.30
N GLU A 74 5.46 7.40 0.43
CA GLU A 74 6.57 8.19 -0.10
C GLU A 74 7.29 7.46 -1.23
N ILE A 75 7.62 6.19 -1.02
CA ILE A 75 8.26 5.34 -2.03
C ILE A 75 7.39 5.25 -3.29
N ARG A 76 6.06 5.09 -3.12
CA ARG A 76 5.12 5.04 -4.24
C ARG A 76 5.05 6.38 -4.98
N ARG A 77 5.06 7.52 -4.28
CA ARG A 77 5.10 8.86 -4.90
C ARG A 77 6.35 9.04 -5.75
N ILE A 78 7.52 8.71 -5.20
CA ILE A 78 8.80 8.81 -5.91
C ILE A 78 8.74 8.01 -7.21
N TYR A 79 8.28 6.76 -7.18
CA TYR A 79 8.18 5.95 -8.39
C TYR A 79 7.25 6.51 -9.47
N ILE A 80 6.15 7.14 -9.07
CA ILE A 80 5.20 7.76 -10.00
C ILE A 80 5.82 8.99 -10.68
N THR A 81 6.54 9.83 -9.92
CA THR A 81 7.09 11.09 -10.46
C THR A 81 8.42 10.93 -11.18
N GLU A 82 9.31 10.06 -10.68
CA GLU A 82 10.67 9.90 -11.21
C GLU A 82 10.71 9.25 -12.60
N LEU A 83 9.63 8.56 -13.00
CA LEU A 83 9.59 7.88 -14.30
C LEU A 83 9.31 8.86 -15.46
N TYR A 84 8.73 10.02 -15.19
CA TYR A 84 8.32 10.97 -16.22
C TYR A 84 9.49 11.45 -17.09
N ASN A 85 10.54 12.02 -16.46
CA ASN A 85 11.67 12.58 -17.19
C ASN A 85 12.48 11.54 -17.98
N PRO A 86 12.85 10.36 -17.42
CA PRO A 86 13.52 9.30 -18.17
C PRO A 86 12.69 8.82 -19.37
N THR A 87 11.37 8.68 -19.20
CA THR A 87 10.50 8.22 -20.30
C THR A 87 10.48 9.24 -21.44
N CYS A 88 10.32 10.54 -21.14
CA CYS A 88 10.40 11.60 -22.14
C CYS A 88 11.77 11.61 -22.86
N THR A 89 12.86 11.40 -22.11
CA THR A 89 14.22 11.33 -22.67
C THR A 89 14.40 10.17 -23.63
N VAL A 90 13.95 8.97 -23.25
CA VAL A 90 14.04 7.78 -24.09
C VAL A 90 13.19 7.93 -25.35
N LEU A 91 11.96 8.45 -25.23
CA LEU A 91 11.11 8.72 -26.38
C LEU A 91 11.72 9.75 -27.33
N GLY A 92 12.28 10.83 -26.80
CA GLY A 92 13.03 11.82 -27.59
C GLY A 92 14.16 11.18 -28.41
N LYS A 93 14.96 10.34 -27.77
CA LYS A 93 16.04 9.60 -28.47
C LYS A 93 15.50 8.67 -29.56
N ILE A 94 14.39 7.97 -29.31
CA ILE A 94 13.78 7.10 -30.34
C ILE A 94 13.24 7.92 -31.51
N ILE A 95 12.71 9.12 -31.27
CA ILE A 95 12.24 10.04 -32.32
C ILE A 95 13.41 10.50 -33.21
N GLU A 96 14.59 10.73 -32.63
CA GLU A 96 15.79 11.16 -33.34
C GLU A 96 16.49 9.99 -34.06
N ASP A 97 16.81 8.93 -33.32
CA ASP A 97 17.69 7.82 -33.74
C ASP A 97 16.95 6.55 -34.18
N GLY A 98 15.61 6.56 -34.19
CA GLY A 98 14.80 5.36 -34.46
C GLY A 98 15.08 4.75 -35.84
N SER A 99 15.22 3.42 -35.87
CA SER A 99 15.60 2.67 -37.08
C SER A 99 14.53 2.64 -38.18
N THR A 100 13.26 2.82 -37.81
CA THR A 100 12.12 2.78 -38.75
C THR A 100 11.21 3.99 -38.55
N TYR A 101 10.55 4.44 -39.62
CA TYR A 101 9.56 5.52 -39.54
C TYR A 101 8.40 5.18 -38.59
N SER A 102 8.01 3.91 -38.51
CA SER A 102 6.97 3.46 -37.59
C SER A 102 7.35 3.71 -36.14
N GLN A 103 8.53 3.23 -35.72
CA GLN A 103 9.02 3.42 -34.34
C GLN A 103 9.12 4.91 -33.97
N ARG A 104 9.63 5.73 -34.89
CA ARG A 104 9.75 7.18 -34.67
C ARG A 104 8.38 7.84 -34.55
N GLY A 105 7.42 7.45 -35.39
CA GLY A 105 6.04 7.92 -35.34
C GLY A 105 5.35 7.54 -34.03
N GLU A 106 5.47 6.28 -33.60
CA GLU A 106 4.91 5.80 -32.34
C GLU A 106 5.51 6.54 -31.13
N ALA A 107 6.84 6.70 -31.11
CA ALA A 107 7.52 7.44 -30.04
C ALA A 107 7.10 8.92 -30.00
N CYS A 108 6.90 9.55 -31.17
CA CYS A 108 6.41 10.92 -31.27
C CYS A 108 4.99 11.05 -30.70
N VAL A 109 4.09 10.15 -31.07
CA VAL A 109 2.71 10.14 -30.54
C VAL A 109 2.73 9.93 -29.02
N ALA A 110 3.51 8.96 -28.52
CA ALA A 110 3.64 8.71 -27.09
C ALA A 110 4.21 9.93 -26.33
N TYR A 111 5.23 10.59 -26.89
CA TYR A 111 5.82 11.79 -26.31
C TYR A 111 4.82 12.94 -26.22
N ASN A 112 4.06 13.18 -27.30
CA ASN A 112 3.01 14.20 -27.33
C ASN A 112 1.89 13.91 -26.32
N LEU A 113 1.54 12.63 -26.12
CA LEU A 113 0.57 12.23 -25.11
C LEU A 113 1.10 12.48 -23.69
N LEU A 114 2.34 12.09 -23.39
CA LEU A 114 2.96 12.30 -22.07
C LEU A 114 3.14 13.78 -21.74
N THR A 115 3.42 14.61 -22.74
CA THR A 115 3.58 16.06 -22.57
C THR A 115 2.26 16.84 -22.66
N SER A 116 1.14 16.14 -22.91
CA SER A 116 -0.17 16.77 -22.95
C SER A 116 -0.56 17.35 -21.58
N PHE A 117 -1.35 18.42 -21.61
CA PHE A 117 -1.87 19.03 -20.38
C PHE A 117 -2.63 18.02 -19.52
N GLU A 118 -3.49 17.21 -20.15
CA GLU A 118 -4.29 16.21 -19.42
C GLU A 118 -3.41 15.21 -18.67
N PHE A 119 -2.37 14.68 -19.31
CA PHE A 119 -1.47 13.73 -18.67
C PHE A 119 -0.69 14.38 -17.52
N VAL A 120 -0.05 15.54 -17.77
CA VAL A 120 0.74 16.24 -16.75
C VAL A 120 -0.15 16.65 -15.57
N PHE A 121 -1.37 17.10 -15.83
CA PHE A 121 -2.35 17.42 -14.81
C PHE A 121 -2.72 16.20 -13.97
N ILE A 122 -3.04 15.06 -14.60
CA ILE A 122 -3.35 13.82 -13.89
C ILE A 122 -2.16 13.36 -13.04
N LEU A 123 -0.95 13.42 -13.58
CA LEU A 123 0.27 13.04 -12.86
C LEU A 123 0.47 13.90 -11.60
N HIS A 124 0.29 15.22 -11.74
CA HIS A 124 0.38 16.15 -10.62
C HIS A 124 -0.73 15.93 -9.59
N LEU A 125 -1.97 15.72 -10.04
CA LEU A 125 -3.11 15.44 -9.19
C LEU A 125 -2.93 14.13 -8.40
N LEU A 126 -2.41 13.08 -9.03
CA LEU A 126 -2.09 11.82 -8.36
C LEU A 126 -1.05 12.01 -7.26
N LYS A 127 0.00 12.78 -7.53
CA LYS A 127 1.02 13.12 -6.53
C LYS A 127 0.41 13.83 -5.33
N GLU A 128 -0.40 14.86 -5.57
CA GLU A 128 -1.00 15.70 -4.53
C GLU A 128 -2.00 14.92 -3.66
N ILE A 129 -2.91 14.16 -4.28
CA ILE A 129 -3.88 13.33 -3.57
C ILE A 129 -3.15 12.30 -2.69
N MET A 130 -2.07 11.70 -3.19
CA MET A 130 -1.27 10.77 -2.42
C MET A 130 -0.54 11.42 -1.24
N GLU A 131 -0.11 12.67 -1.36
CA GLU A 131 0.50 13.42 -0.25
C GLU A 131 -0.53 13.74 0.84
N ILE A 132 -1.70 14.26 0.44
CA ILE A 132 -2.78 14.59 1.38
C ILE A 132 -3.28 13.34 2.11
N THR A 133 -3.47 12.23 1.39
CA THR A 133 -3.95 10.98 1.99
C THR A 133 -2.94 10.36 2.94
N ASP A 134 -1.64 10.43 2.64
CA ASP A 134 -0.57 9.98 3.53
C ASP A 134 -0.54 10.79 4.84
N ILE A 135 -0.60 12.12 4.76
CA ILE A 135 -0.66 13.00 5.94
C ILE A 135 -1.87 12.65 6.82
N LEU A 136 -3.05 12.47 6.19
CA LEU A 136 -4.26 12.09 6.91
C LEU A 136 -4.11 10.71 7.58
N CYS A 137 -3.56 9.72 6.86
CA CYS A 137 -3.31 8.39 7.39
C CYS A 137 -2.35 8.42 8.58
N GLN A 138 -1.26 9.18 8.50
CA GLN A 138 -0.31 9.35 9.60
C GLN A 138 -0.98 9.99 10.83
N ALA A 139 -1.78 11.04 10.64
CA ALA A 139 -2.49 11.70 11.74
C ALA A 139 -3.48 10.74 12.44
N LEU A 140 -4.21 9.93 11.66
CA LEU A 140 -5.13 8.93 12.20
C LEU A 140 -4.41 7.81 12.95
N GLN A 141 -3.29 7.33 12.41
CA GLN A 141 -2.46 6.30 13.06
C GLN A 141 -1.87 6.82 14.38
N GLN A 142 -1.36 8.05 14.41
CA GLN A 142 -0.84 8.66 15.63
C GLN A 142 -1.92 8.77 16.71
N LYS A 143 -3.11 9.26 16.34
CA LYS A 143 -4.24 9.32 17.29
C LYS A 143 -4.59 7.96 17.86
N SER A 144 -4.60 6.90 17.03
CA SER A 144 -4.83 5.54 17.50
C SER A 144 -3.75 5.07 18.47
N GLN A 145 -2.49 5.39 18.18
CA GLN A 145 -1.36 5.03 19.04
C GLN A 145 -1.44 5.73 20.41
N ASP A 146 -1.83 7.00 20.44
CA ASP A 146 -1.97 7.76 21.68
C ASP A 146 -3.06 7.19 22.60
N ILE A 147 -4.18 6.71 22.02
CA ILE A 147 -5.25 6.04 22.77
C ILE A 147 -4.72 4.75 23.42
N VAL A 148 -4.03 3.92 22.65
CA VAL A 148 -3.45 2.66 23.15
C VAL A 148 -2.42 2.95 24.25
N ASN A 149 -1.57 3.96 24.06
CA ASN A 149 -0.59 4.39 25.05
C ASN A 149 -1.26 4.84 26.36
N ALA A 150 -2.32 5.65 26.28
CA ALA A 150 -3.07 6.09 27.45
C ALA A 150 -3.74 4.92 28.20
N MET A 151 -4.31 3.95 27.48
CA MET A 151 -4.87 2.74 28.08
C MET A 151 -3.83 1.93 28.86
N HIS A 152 -2.62 1.77 28.30
CA HIS A 152 -1.53 1.08 28.99
C HIS A 152 -1.09 1.82 30.27
N LEU A 153 -1.02 3.15 30.23
CA LEU A 153 -0.70 3.97 31.41
C LEU A 153 -1.74 3.79 32.52
N VAL A 154 -3.03 3.82 32.20
CA VAL A 154 -4.13 3.61 33.17
C VAL A 154 -4.13 2.19 33.72
N ALA A 155 -3.84 1.18 32.90
CA ALA A 155 -3.75 -0.20 33.39
C ALA A 155 -2.59 -0.37 34.39
N GLY A 156 -1.47 0.32 34.18
CA GLY A 156 -0.30 0.27 35.05
C GLY A 156 -0.46 0.93 36.42
N THR A 157 -1.49 1.77 36.62
CA THR A 157 -1.77 2.40 37.92
C THR A 157 -2.67 1.56 38.84
N LYS A 158 -3.13 0.40 38.36
CA LYS A 158 -3.97 -0.51 39.14
C LYS A 158 -3.11 -1.34 40.11
N THR A 159 -3.00 -0.87 41.35
CA THR A 159 -2.59 -1.63 42.54
C THR A 159 -3.71 -2.51 43.08
#